data_AF-A0A941QS14-F1
#
_entry.id   AF-A0A941QS14-F1
#
_cell.length_a   1.000
_cell.length_b   1.000
_cell.length_c   1.000
_cell.angle_alpha   90.00
_cell.angle_beta   90.00
_cell.angle_gamma   90.00
#
_symmetry.space_group_name_H-M   'P 1'
#
loop_
_entity.id
_entity.type
_entity.pdbx_description
1 polymer ?
#
loop_
_entity_poly.entity_id
_entity_poly.type
_entity_poly.pdbx_seq_one_letter_code
_entity_poly.pdbx_strand_id
1 'polypeptide(L)' 'MKVETLDWEKVDGLIPAIIQDVATRQVLMMGYMNKEALEKTQKTGKVHFYSRTKQRLWMKGE' A
#
# COMPACT_ATOMS: atom_id res chain seq x y z
N MET A 1 -1.90 -12.36 3.76
CA MET A 1 -0.51 -12.00 4.11
C MET A 1 -0.54 -11.46 5.53
N LYS A 2 0.39 -11.85 6.40
CA LYS A 2 0.48 -11.25 7.74
C LYS A 2 1.16 -9.89 7.62
N VAL A 3 0.49 -8.83 8.05
CA VAL A 3 1.00 -7.45 7.99
C VAL A 3 2.17 -7.29 8.96
N GLU A 4 2.17 -8.06 10.04
CA GLU A 4 3.12 -8.03 11.15
C GLU A 4 4.48 -8.64 10.79
N THR A 5 4.54 -9.50 9.77
CA THR A 5 5.79 -10.17 9.38
C THR A 5 6.66 -9.33 8.43
N LEU A 6 6.19 -8.13 8.06
CA LEU A 6 6.95 -7.20 7.24
C LEU A 6 7.98 -6.44 8.08
N ASP A 7 9.15 -6.20 7.50
CA ASP A 7 10.20 -5.40 8.09
C ASP A 7 9.89 -3.91 7.93
N TRP A 8 9.06 -3.39 8.85
CA TRP A 8 8.63 -1.99 8.86
C TRP A 8 9.76 -1.03 9.24
N GLU A 9 10.70 -1.47 10.07
CA GLU A 9 11.82 -0.63 10.53
C GLU A 9 12.77 -0.31 9.38
N LYS A 10 13.08 -1.31 8.53
CA LYS A 10 13.94 -1.12 7.36
C LYS A 10 13.43 -0.09 6.34
N VAL A 11 12.13 0.23 6.37
CA VAL A 11 11.47 1.14 5.43
C VAL A 11 10.81 2.33 6.12
N ASP A 12 11.24 2.66 7.35
CA ASP A 12 10.73 3.79 8.13
C ASP A 12 9.19 3.81 8.25
N GLY A 13 8.58 2.63 8.39
CA GLY A 13 7.14 2.45 8.51
C GLY A 13 6.36 2.62 7.20
N LEU A 14 7.02 2.82 6.06
CA LEU A 14 6.40 3.05 4.75
C LEU A 14 6.91 2.07 3.69
N ILE A 15 6.18 0.98 3.50
CA ILE A 15 6.56 -0.05 2.54
C ILE A 15 6.22 0.40 1.11
N PRO A 16 7.14 0.23 0.14
CA PRO A 16 6.81 0.41 -1.28
C PRO A 16 5.84 -0.69 -1.73
N ALA A 17 4.77 -0.29 -2.41
CA ALA A 17 3.74 -1.17 -2.95
C ALA A 17 3.65 -0.98 -4.47
N ILE A 18 3.94 -2.03 -5.22
CA ILE A 18 3.81 -2.07 -6.68
C ILE A 18 2.43 -2.62 -7.01
N ILE A 19 1.65 -1.85 -7.76
CA ILE A 19 0.36 -2.29 -8.28
C ILE A 19 0.59 -2.82 -9.68
N GLN A 20 0.19 -4.07 -9.88
CA GLN A 20 0.34 -4.79 -11.12
C GLN A 20 -1.03 -5.28 -11.60
N ASP A 21 -1.26 -5.19 -12.89
CA ASP A 21 -2.41 -5.82 -13.51
C ASP A 21 -2.29 -7.35 -13.41
N VAL A 22 -3.34 -8.01 -12.93
CA VAL A 22 -3.32 -9.44 -12.62
C VAL A 22 -3.25 -10.32 -13.87
N ALA A 23 -3.79 -9.86 -15.01
CA ALA A 23 -3.88 -10.62 -16.24
C ALA A 23 -2.64 -10.42 -17.13
N THR A 24 -2.26 -9.17 -17.35
CA THR A 24 -1.19 -8.76 -18.27
C THR A 24 0.18 -8.70 -17.61
N ARG A 25 0.24 -8.70 -16.27
CA ARG A 25 1.47 -8.47 -15.49
C ARG A 25 2.10 -7.08 -15.72
N GLN A 26 1.37 -6.16 -16.35
CA GLN A 26 1.82 -4.79 -16.50
C GLN A 26 1.91 -4.11 -15.13
N VAL A 27 3.04 -3.47 -14.85
CA VAL A 27 3.18 -2.57 -13.69
C VAL A 27 2.37 -1.31 -13.97
N LEU A 28 1.37 -1.04 -13.15
CA LEU A 28 0.45 0.10 -13.31
C LEU A 28 0.96 1.33 -12.57
N MET A 29 1.43 1.14 -11.33
CA MET A 29 1.98 2.22 -10.50
C MET A 29 2.75 1.69 -9.30
N MET A 30 3.49 2.59 -8.66
CA MET A 30 4.10 2.39 -7.35
C MET A 30 3.55 3.42 -6.37
N GLY A 31 3.28 3.01 -5.14
CA GLY A 31 2.97 3.91 -4.03
C GLY A 31 3.59 3.42 -2.72
N TYR A 32 3.28 4.11 -1.63
CA TYR A 32 3.73 3.72 -0.28
C TYR A 32 2.52 3.40 0.59
N MET A 33 2.67 2.40 1.44
CA MET A 33 1.67 2.01 2.43
C MET A 33 2.31 2.03 3.82
N ASN A 34 1.65 2.67 4.78
CA ASN A 34 1.91 2.39 6.19
C ASN A 34 1.12 1.13 6.60
N LYS A 35 1.30 0.70 7.85
CA LYS A 35 0.61 -0.48 8.40
C LYS A 35 -0.92 -0.42 8.22
N GLU A 36 -1.53 0.71 8.59
CA GLU A 36 -2.97 0.92 8.49
C GLU A 36 -3.48 0.89 7.02
N ALA A 37 -2.74 1.47 6.08
CA ALA A 37 -3.08 1.43 4.66
C ALA A 37 -3.11 -0.01 4.12
N LEU A 38 -2.13 -0.83 4.50
CA LEU A 38 -2.08 -2.23 4.09
C LEU A 38 -3.22 -3.05 4.72
N GLU A 39 -3.51 -2.84 6.01
CA GLU A 39 -4.64 -3.47 6.70
C GLU A 39 -5.99 -3.11 6.06
N LYS A 40 -6.22 -1.82 5.75
CA LYS A 40 -7.44 -1.39 5.04
C LYS A 40 -7.52 -1.96 3.63
N THR A 41 -6.40 -2.08 2.93
CA THR A 41 -6.36 -2.70 1.60
C THR A 41 -6.82 -4.16 1.68
N GLN A 42 -6.32 -4.92 2.65
CA GLN A 42 -6.74 -6.32 2.84
C GLN A 42 -8.21 -6.43 3.26
N LYS A 43 -8.69 -5.53 4.13
CA LYS A 43 -10.08 -5.55 4.64
C LYS A 43 -11.11 -5.17 3.57
N THR A 44 -10.80 -4.19 2.72
CA THR A 44 -11.77 -3.60 1.77
C THR A 44 -11.66 -4.16 0.36
N GLY A 45 -10.54 -4.81 0.02
CA GLY A 45 -10.22 -5.21 -1.36
C GLY A 45 -9.92 -4.03 -2.29
N LYS A 46 -9.81 -2.81 -1.75
CA LYS A 46 -9.47 -1.59 -2.51
C LYS A 46 -8.11 -1.09 -2.09
N VAL A 47 -7.29 -0.63 -3.03
CA VAL A 47 -5.94 -0.14 -2.75
C VAL A 47 -6.01 1.14 -1.92
N HIS A 48 -5.41 1.12 -0.72
CA HIS A 48 -5.20 2.28 0.13
C HIS A 48 -3.71 2.59 0.20
N PHE A 49 -3.34 3.84 -0.05
CA PHE A 49 -1.98 4.36 0.11
C PHE A 49 -1.89 5.30 1.30
N TYR A 50 -0.66 5.55 1.74
CA TYR A 50 -0.36 6.63 2.67
C TYR A 50 0.32 7.79 1.93
N SER A 51 -0.31 8.97 1.95
CA SER A 51 0.27 10.18 1.38
C SER A 51 1.31 10.75 2.34
N ARG A 52 2.58 10.70 1.96
CA ARG A 52 3.68 11.29 2.74
C ARG A 52 3.56 12.81 2.87
N THR A 53 3.07 13.48 1.83
CA THR A 53 2.94 14.95 1.80
C THR A 53 1.70 15.43 2.55
N LYS A 54 0.58 14.71 2.48
CA LYS A 54 -0.67 15.08 3.17
C LYS A 54 -0.86 14.37 4.51
N GLN A 55 0.09 13.50 4.90
CA GLN A 55 0.09 12.69 6.12
C GLN A 55 -1.24 11.97 6.41
N ARG A 56 -1.91 11.49 5.35
CA ARG A 56 -3.22 10.82 5.46
C ARG A 56 -3.31 9.60 4.58
N LEU A 57 -4.25 8.74 4.93
CA LEU A 57 -4.70 7.67 4.05
C LEU A 57 -5.45 8.23 2.83
N TRP A 58 -5.28 7.56 1.71
CA TRP A 58 -5.96 7.86 0.46
C TRP A 58 -6.29 6.55 -0.26
N MET A 59 -7.56 6.39 -0.64
CA MET A 59 -7.99 5.25 -1.45
C MET A 59 -7.76 5.57 -2.92
N LYS A 60 -7.12 4.67 -3.68
CA LYS A 60 -6.92 4.89 -5.11
C LYS A 60 -8.29 4.98 -5.81
N GLY A 61 -8.54 6.10 -6.47
CA GLY A 61 -9.81 6.38 -7.16
C GLY A 61 -10.87 7.08 -6.30
N GLU A 62 -10.50 7.54 -5.10
CA GLU A 62 -11.27 8.52 -4.32
C GLU A 62 -11.39 9.88 -5.01
#